data_AF-A0A2N3BEH8-F1
#
_entry.id   AF-A0A2N3BEH8-F1
#
_cell.length_a   1.000
_cell.length_b   1.000
_cell.length_c   1.000
_cell.angle_alpha   90.00
_cell.angle_beta   90.00
_cell.angle_gamma   90.00
#
_symmetry.space_group_name_H-M   'P 1'
#
loop_
_entity.id
_entity.type
_entity.pdbx_description
1 polymer ?
#
loop_
_entity_poly.entity_id
_entity_poly.type
_entity_poly.pdbx_seq_one_letter_code
_entity_poly.pdbx_strand_id
1 'polypeptide(L)'
;MSRIFFALACSPLLLLAGPSLAQEHDHAAPSCDAPGELPVSLESWRNSVPLQAAGDRKALRGAQISPGQAAAVTLLPTPRVAYAVRPEKPGGTVSYGGMMRFAVAEEGVWRVALGSAAWVDVVAGGKALRSVAHGHGPDCTGIRKMVDYRL
;
A
#
# COMPACT_ATOMS: atom_id res chain seq x y z
N MET A 1 6.76 2.43 40.69
CA MET A 1 5.54 2.93 41.35
C MET A 1 5.43 4.43 41.08
N SER A 2 4.46 4.86 40.29
CA SER A 2 3.86 6.19 40.45
C SER A 2 2.49 6.15 39.78
N ARG A 3 1.45 6.35 40.60
CA ARG A 3 0.04 6.25 40.24
C ARG A 3 -0.42 7.65 39.82
N ILE A 4 -1.01 7.77 38.64
CA ILE A 4 -1.68 9.00 38.19
C ILE A 4 -3.17 8.68 38.15
N PHE A 5 -3.93 9.36 39.01
CA PHE A 5 -5.38 9.32 39.05
C PHE A 5 -5.93 10.48 38.22
N PHE A 6 -7.01 10.25 37.46
CA PHE A 6 -7.80 11.31 36.81
C PHE A 6 -9.24 11.27 37.33
N ALA A 7 -9.76 12.45 37.65
CA ALA A 7 -11.09 12.65 38.20
C ALA A 7 -12.18 12.47 37.13
N LEU A 8 -13.26 11.82 37.54
CA LEU A 8 -14.47 11.57 36.77
C LEU A 8 -15.43 12.76 36.97
N ALA A 9 -15.84 13.41 35.88
CA ALA A 9 -16.98 14.33 35.87
C ALA A 9 -18.04 13.75 34.92
N CYS A 10 -19.15 13.28 35.49
CA CYS A 10 -20.29 12.75 34.75
C CYS A 10 -21.28 13.90 34.50
N SER A 11 -21.29 14.41 33.27
CA SER A 11 -22.35 15.30 32.78
C SER A 11 -23.34 14.49 31.94
N PRO A 12 -24.65 14.53 32.21
CA PRO A 12 -25.64 13.91 31.34
C PRO A 12 -25.84 14.79 30.11
N LEU A 13 -25.15 14.47 29.02
CA LEU A 13 -25.39 15.07 27.71
C LEU A 13 -26.54 14.28 27.05
N LEU A 14 -27.71 14.92 26.90
CA LEU A 14 -28.78 14.41 26.04
C LEU A 14 -28.27 14.33 24.59
N LEU A 15 -28.00 13.11 24.11
CA LEU A 15 -27.71 12.85 22.71
C LEU A 15 -29.02 12.66 21.94
N LEU A 16 -29.42 13.69 21.19
CA LEU A 16 -30.40 13.55 20.13
C LEU A 16 -29.81 12.65 19.04
N ALA A 17 -30.34 11.45 18.88
CA ALA A 17 -30.01 10.54 17.80
C ALA A 17 -30.56 11.09 16.47
N GLY A 18 -29.78 11.95 15.81
CA GLY A 18 -30.00 12.26 14.40
C GLY A 18 -29.63 11.05 13.53
N PRO A 19 -30.38 10.75 12.46
CA PRO A 19 -30.00 9.71 11.51
C PRO A 19 -28.66 10.10 10.88
N SER A 20 -27.65 9.26 11.10
CA SER A 20 -26.37 9.35 10.42
C SER A 20 -26.60 9.03 8.95
N LEU A 21 -26.72 10.06 8.12
CA LEU A 21 -26.47 9.90 6.69
C LEU A 21 -24.98 9.64 6.54
N ALA A 22 -24.63 8.37 6.32
CA ALA A 22 -23.31 7.99 5.85
C ALA A 22 -23.07 8.72 4.52
N GLN A 23 -22.33 9.82 4.56
CA GLN A 23 -21.81 10.45 3.35
C GLN A 23 -20.66 9.55 2.86
N GLU A 24 -20.98 8.56 2.03
CA GLU A 24 -20.00 8.04 1.09
C GLU A 24 -19.66 9.21 0.16
N HIS A 25 -18.52 9.85 0.42
CA HIS A 25 -17.89 10.76 -0.53
C HIS A 25 -17.39 9.92 -1.70
N ASP A 26 -18.31 9.54 -2.59
CA ASP A 26 -17.99 9.14 -3.96
C ASP A 26 -17.46 10.38 -4.69
N HIS A 27 -16.16 10.65 -4.52
CA HIS A 27 -15.45 11.50 -5.47
C HIS A 27 -15.50 10.78 -6.81
N ALA A 28 -16.34 11.28 -7.72
CA ALA A 28 -16.40 10.82 -9.09
C ALA A 28 -14.98 10.80 -9.67
N ALA A 29 -14.55 9.63 -10.15
CA ALA A 29 -13.25 9.52 -10.80
C ALA A 29 -13.21 10.49 -12.01
N PRO A 30 -12.11 11.23 -12.20
CA PRO A 30 -12.01 12.17 -13.31
C PRO A 30 -12.15 11.42 -14.64
N SER A 31 -12.91 12.00 -15.58
CA SER A 31 -12.90 11.56 -16.98
C SER A 31 -11.55 11.94 -17.59
N CYS A 32 -10.79 10.94 -18.03
CA CYS A 32 -9.44 11.15 -18.53
C CYS A 32 -9.42 11.11 -20.05
N ASP A 33 -9.41 12.27 -20.70
CA ASP A 33 -9.24 12.39 -22.15
C ASP A 33 -7.75 12.28 -22.57
N ALA A 34 -6.85 12.58 -21.64
CA ALA A 34 -5.40 12.46 -21.82
C ALA A 34 -4.73 11.94 -20.55
N PRO A 35 -3.53 11.33 -20.65
CA PRO A 35 -2.79 10.89 -19.48
C PRO A 35 -2.31 12.08 -18.64
N GLY A 36 -2.50 12.02 -17.32
CA GLY A 36 -2.12 13.07 -16.39
C GLY A 36 -0.61 13.18 -16.15
N GLU A 37 -0.17 14.28 -15.56
CA GLU A 37 1.24 14.50 -15.27
C GLU A 37 1.73 13.60 -14.12
N LEU A 38 2.94 13.05 -14.28
CA LEU A 38 3.60 12.23 -13.26
C LEU A 38 4.70 13.05 -12.59
N PRO A 39 4.85 12.97 -11.25
CA PRO A 39 6.03 13.51 -10.60
C PRO A 39 7.28 12.76 -11.08
N VAL A 40 8.44 13.43 -11.07
CA VAL A 40 9.72 12.87 -11.55
C VAL A 40 10.06 11.51 -10.92
N SER A 41 9.74 11.32 -9.63
CA SER A 41 9.99 10.06 -8.92
C SER A 41 9.17 8.87 -9.43
N LEU A 42 8.14 9.13 -10.24
CA LEU A 42 7.22 8.13 -10.80
C LEU A 42 7.16 8.21 -12.34
N GLU A 43 8.07 8.92 -13.00
CA GLU A 43 8.07 9.09 -14.46
C GLU A 43 8.15 7.75 -15.22
N SER A 44 8.83 6.76 -14.63
CA SER A 44 8.96 5.41 -15.19
C SER A 44 7.64 4.63 -15.21
N TRP A 45 6.59 5.11 -14.53
CA TRP A 45 5.28 4.45 -14.45
C TRP A 45 4.71 4.07 -15.83
N ARG A 46 4.91 4.94 -16.83
CA ARG A 46 4.44 4.71 -18.21
C ARG A 46 5.26 3.67 -18.97
N ASN A 47 6.48 3.38 -18.51
CA ASN A 47 7.46 2.52 -19.15
C ASN A 47 7.80 1.34 -18.23
N SER A 48 6.76 0.67 -17.73
CA SER A 48 6.90 -0.44 -16.80
C SER A 48 7.57 -1.65 -17.46
N VAL A 49 8.45 -2.33 -16.73
CA VAL A 49 9.07 -3.58 -17.19
C VAL A 49 8.30 -4.81 -16.68
N PRO A 50 8.22 -5.92 -17.43
CA PRO A 50 7.62 -7.14 -16.91
C PRO A 50 8.46 -7.70 -15.74
N LEU A 51 7.80 -8.13 -14.67
CA LEU A 51 8.45 -8.74 -13.51
C LEU A 51 7.60 -9.90 -12.96
N GLN A 52 8.22 -11.07 -12.83
CA GLN A 52 7.58 -12.18 -12.13
C GLN A 52 7.78 -12.01 -10.62
N ALA A 53 6.70 -12.00 -9.84
CA ALA A 53 6.80 -12.00 -8.39
C ALA A 53 7.41 -13.31 -7.87
N ALA A 54 8.09 -13.25 -6.72
CA ALA A 54 8.60 -14.41 -6.03
C ALA A 54 7.50 -15.11 -5.20
N GLY A 55 7.45 -16.43 -5.30
CA GLY A 55 6.60 -17.26 -4.44
C GLY A 55 7.19 -17.55 -3.06
N ASP A 56 8.50 -17.39 -2.86
CA ASP A 56 9.18 -17.64 -1.60
C ASP A 56 10.43 -16.76 -1.41
N ARG A 57 11.09 -16.87 -0.24
CA ARG A 57 12.30 -16.09 0.09
C ARG A 57 13.51 -16.41 -0.80
N LYS A 58 13.61 -17.63 -1.35
CA LYS A 58 14.74 -18.02 -2.22
C LYS A 58 14.58 -17.38 -3.60
N ALA A 59 13.36 -17.35 -4.11
CA ALA A 59 13.01 -16.78 -5.41
C ALA A 59 13.12 -15.24 -5.45
N LEU A 60 13.15 -14.55 -4.31
CA LEU A 60 13.34 -13.09 -4.25
C LEU A 60 14.60 -12.58 -4.95
N ARG A 61 15.65 -13.41 -5.12
CA ARG A 61 16.84 -13.03 -5.89
C ARG A 61 16.52 -12.72 -7.35
N GLY A 62 15.48 -13.31 -7.92
CA GLY A 62 15.01 -13.06 -9.29
C GLY A 62 13.89 -12.03 -9.41
N ALA A 63 13.28 -11.62 -8.29
CA ALA A 63 12.15 -10.68 -8.27
C ALA A 63 12.57 -9.33 -7.68
N GLN A 64 13.47 -8.63 -8.38
CA GLN A 64 14.02 -7.34 -7.93
C GLN A 64 13.35 -6.17 -8.63
N ILE A 65 13.05 -5.12 -7.87
CA ILE A 65 12.59 -3.83 -8.39
C ILE A 65 13.50 -2.74 -7.83
N SER A 66 14.04 -1.91 -8.71
CA SER A 66 14.90 -0.80 -8.31
C SER A 66 14.07 0.41 -7.90
N PRO A 67 14.56 1.25 -6.96
CA PRO A 67 13.95 2.55 -6.70
C PRO A 67 13.78 3.35 -7.99
N GLY A 68 12.62 3.98 -8.17
CA GLY A 68 12.30 4.72 -9.40
C GLY A 68 11.92 3.86 -10.61
N GLN A 69 11.89 2.53 -10.51
CA GLN A 69 11.39 1.64 -11.57
C GLN A 69 9.91 1.31 -11.36
N ALA A 70 9.14 1.27 -12.45
CA ALA A 70 7.82 0.66 -12.47
C ALA A 70 7.87 -0.74 -13.08
N ALA A 71 7.01 -1.63 -12.59
CA ALA A 71 6.92 -2.98 -13.11
C ALA A 71 5.47 -3.44 -13.32
N ALA A 72 5.21 -4.10 -14.44
CA ALA A 72 4.01 -4.89 -14.65
C ALA A 72 4.24 -6.27 -14.02
N VAL A 73 3.71 -6.45 -12.81
CA VAL A 73 4.03 -7.62 -11.98
C VAL A 73 3.06 -8.77 -12.25
N THR A 74 3.59 -9.92 -12.67
CA THR A 74 2.82 -11.17 -12.73
C THR A 74 2.83 -11.82 -11.34
N LEU A 75 1.65 -11.94 -10.74
CA LEU A 75 1.44 -12.54 -9.41
C LEU A 75 1.15 -14.04 -9.52
N LEU A 76 1.36 -14.76 -8.42
CA LEU A 76 1.02 -16.18 -8.29
C LEU A 76 -0.30 -16.33 -7.53
N PRO A 77 -1.09 -17.39 -7.77
CA PRO A 77 -2.18 -17.76 -6.88
C PRO A 77 -1.68 -17.86 -5.44
N THR A 78 -2.39 -17.24 -4.49
CA THR A 78 -1.99 -17.14 -3.08
C THR A 78 -1.61 -18.49 -2.45
N PRO A 79 -2.27 -19.63 -2.74
CA PRO A 79 -1.87 -20.93 -2.21
C PRO A 79 -0.45 -21.38 -2.61
N ARG A 80 0.16 -20.76 -3.63
CA ARG A 80 1.53 -21.04 -4.10
C ARG A 80 2.57 -20.07 -3.52
N VAL A 81 2.18 -19.18 -2.60
CA VAL A 81 3.08 -18.17 -2.03
C VAL A 81 3.39 -18.50 -0.56
N ALA A 82 4.65 -18.83 -0.29
CA ALA A 82 5.21 -18.93 1.05
C ALA A 82 5.78 -17.56 1.46
N TYR A 83 4.92 -16.69 1.97
CA TYR A 83 5.30 -15.33 2.38
C TYR A 83 6.38 -15.33 3.48
N ALA A 84 7.31 -14.38 3.41
CA ALA A 84 8.34 -14.19 4.42
C ALA A 84 7.76 -13.77 5.78
N VAL A 85 6.66 -13.02 5.76
CA VAL A 85 5.82 -12.61 6.89
C VAL A 85 4.38 -12.74 6.44
N ARG A 86 3.48 -13.20 7.32
CA ARG A 86 2.04 -13.28 7.01
C ARG A 86 1.53 -11.90 6.58
N PRO A 87 0.91 -11.75 5.40
CA PRO A 87 0.36 -10.46 4.99
C PRO A 87 -0.74 -9.98 5.94
N GLU A 88 -0.84 -8.67 6.14
CA GLU A 88 -1.91 -8.10 6.98
C GLU A 88 -3.29 -8.37 6.36
N LYS A 89 -3.38 -8.30 5.02
CA LYS A 89 -4.54 -8.74 4.24
C LYS A 89 -4.14 -9.89 3.30
N PRO A 90 -4.26 -11.15 3.75
CA PRO A 90 -3.75 -12.32 3.03
C PRO A 90 -4.49 -12.66 1.72
N GLY A 91 -5.62 -12.00 1.44
CA GLY A 91 -6.51 -12.39 0.34
C GLY A 91 -7.21 -13.72 0.60
N GLY A 92 -8.08 -14.12 -0.33
CA GLY A 92 -8.78 -15.40 -0.31
C GLY A 92 -8.05 -16.49 -1.11
N THR A 93 -8.65 -17.68 -1.20
CA THR A 93 -8.10 -18.85 -1.91
C THR A 93 -8.02 -18.67 -3.43
N VAL A 94 -8.84 -17.77 -4.00
CA VAL A 94 -8.84 -17.39 -5.42
C VAL A 94 -8.07 -16.09 -5.69
N SER A 95 -7.35 -15.57 -4.69
CA SER A 95 -6.54 -14.37 -4.84
C SER A 95 -5.16 -14.68 -5.42
N TYR A 96 -4.48 -13.62 -5.85
CA TYR A 96 -3.11 -13.64 -6.31
C TYR A 96 -2.24 -12.79 -5.38
N GLY A 97 -0.98 -13.15 -5.27
CA GLY A 97 0.03 -12.40 -4.54
C GLY A 97 1.44 -12.86 -4.87
N GLY A 98 2.41 -12.37 -4.12
CA GLY A 98 3.82 -12.63 -4.34
C GLY A 98 4.67 -11.58 -3.66
N MET A 99 5.98 -11.76 -3.73
CA MET A 99 6.94 -10.86 -3.10
C MET A 99 7.94 -10.33 -4.12
N MET A 100 8.44 -9.14 -3.88
CA MET A 100 9.56 -8.55 -4.62
C MET A 100 10.53 -7.99 -3.59
N ARG A 101 11.77 -7.75 -3.98
CA ARG A 101 12.76 -7.04 -3.16
C ARG A 101 13.23 -5.77 -3.83
N PHE A 102 13.53 -4.79 -3.03
CA PHE A 102 14.22 -3.57 -3.42
C PHE A 102 15.31 -3.27 -2.39
N ALA A 103 16.26 -2.43 -2.76
CA ALA A 103 17.31 -1.95 -1.85
C ALA A 103 16.96 -0.55 -1.36
N VAL A 104 17.16 -0.30 -0.06
CA VAL A 104 17.06 1.02 0.56
C VAL A 104 18.47 1.53 0.71
N ALA A 105 18.80 2.63 0.01
CA ALA A 105 20.13 3.24 0.05
C ALA A 105 20.28 4.23 1.21
N GLU A 106 19.20 4.91 1.56
CA GLU A 106 19.17 6.00 2.52
C GLU A 106 17.92 5.89 3.39
N GLU A 107 18.08 6.26 4.67
CA GLU A 107 16.94 6.38 5.58
C GLU A 107 15.99 7.48 5.10
N GLY A 108 14.69 7.24 5.16
CA GLY A 108 13.73 8.23 4.70
C GLY A 108 12.30 7.73 4.59
N VAL A 109 11.47 8.54 3.92
CA VAL A 109 10.10 8.15 3.57
C VAL A 109 10.10 7.60 2.15
N TRP A 110 9.72 6.33 2.04
CA TRP A 110 9.68 5.58 0.80
C TRP A 110 8.25 5.29 0.39
N ARG A 111 7.95 5.47 -0.89
CA ARG A 111 6.61 5.30 -1.45
C ARG A 111 6.52 4.06 -2.33
N VAL A 112 5.49 3.25 -2.11
CA VAL A 112 5.09 2.19 -3.03
C VAL A 112 3.81 2.63 -3.74
N ALA A 113 3.87 2.75 -5.07
CA ALA A 113 2.73 3.06 -5.93
C ALA A 113 2.15 1.77 -6.56
N LEU A 114 0.82 1.67 -6.62
CA LEU A 114 0.09 0.51 -7.14
C LEU A 114 -0.96 0.97 -8.15
N GLY A 115 -1.00 0.28 -9.30
CA GLY A 115 -1.98 0.54 -10.36
C GLY A 115 -3.31 -0.19 -10.18
N SER A 116 -3.34 -1.22 -9.31
CA SER A 116 -4.52 -2.05 -9.07
C SER A 116 -5.00 -1.92 -7.62
N ALA A 117 -6.19 -2.46 -7.36
CA ALA A 117 -6.77 -2.56 -6.02
C ALA A 117 -6.08 -3.63 -5.16
N ALA A 118 -4.77 -3.49 -4.93
CA ALA A 118 -3.97 -4.43 -4.17
C ALA A 118 -3.66 -3.94 -2.74
N TRP A 119 -3.40 -4.89 -1.86
CA TRP A 119 -2.75 -4.64 -0.58
C TRP A 119 -1.23 -4.74 -0.73
N VAL A 120 -0.49 -3.95 0.03
CA VAL A 120 0.97 -4.04 0.08
C VAL A 120 1.42 -3.97 1.54
N ASP A 121 2.32 -4.87 1.90
CA ASP A 121 3.09 -4.84 3.13
C ASP A 121 4.55 -4.60 2.75
N VAL A 122 5.23 -3.68 3.43
CA VAL A 122 6.68 -3.56 3.36
C VAL A 122 7.28 -4.26 4.57
N VAL A 123 8.21 -5.18 4.33
CA VAL A 123 8.82 -6.01 5.37
C VAL A 123 10.30 -5.69 5.50
N ALA A 124 10.73 -5.31 6.71
CA ALA A 124 12.13 -5.09 7.06
C ALA A 124 12.44 -5.76 8.41
N GLY A 125 13.64 -6.33 8.55
CA GLY A 125 14.03 -7.03 9.78
C GLY A 125 13.09 -8.20 10.18
N GLY A 126 12.43 -8.82 9.19
CA GLY A 126 11.47 -9.91 9.43
C GLY A 126 10.13 -9.47 10.02
N LYS A 127 9.81 -8.17 9.97
CA LYS A 127 8.53 -7.61 10.45
C LYS A 127 7.89 -6.76 9.38
N ALA A 128 6.56 -6.81 9.29
CA ALA A 128 5.81 -5.85 8.50
C ALA A 128 5.91 -4.47 9.16
N LEU A 129 6.19 -3.45 8.35
CA LEU A 129 6.27 -2.06 8.78
C LEU A 129 4.88 -1.42 8.74
N ARG A 130 4.63 -0.50 9.66
CA ARG A 130 3.45 0.35 9.62
C ARG A 130 3.64 1.43 8.57
N SER A 131 2.66 1.62 7.69
CA SER A 131 2.65 2.76 6.79
C SER A 131 2.48 4.08 7.55
N VAL A 132 3.05 5.16 7.02
CA VAL A 132 3.00 6.50 7.60
C VAL A 132 2.06 7.44 6.84
N ALA A 133 1.72 7.12 5.58
CA ALA A 133 0.71 7.83 4.80
C ALA A 133 0.09 6.94 3.72
N HIS A 134 -1.11 7.32 3.27
CA HIS A 134 -1.82 6.72 2.14
C HIS A 134 -2.40 7.83 1.27
N GLY A 135 -2.46 7.61 -0.04
CA GLY A 135 -3.09 8.53 -0.97
C GLY A 135 -3.41 7.88 -2.32
N HIS A 136 -4.09 8.64 -3.17
CA HIS A 136 -4.27 8.31 -4.58
C HIS A 136 -3.12 8.93 -5.39
N GLY A 137 -2.76 8.29 -6.50
CA GLY A 137 -1.85 8.93 -7.45
C GLY A 137 -2.50 10.14 -8.13
N PRO A 138 -1.71 10.94 -8.87
CA PRO A 138 -2.28 12.05 -9.62
C PRO A 138 -3.33 11.56 -10.61
N ASP A 139 -4.32 12.39 -10.87
CA ASP A 139 -5.42 12.08 -11.78
C ASP A 139 -4.91 11.62 -13.15
N CYS A 140 -5.60 10.65 -13.75
CA CYS A 140 -5.29 10.18 -15.10
C CYS A 140 -3.89 9.58 -15.30
N THR A 141 -3.19 9.20 -14.24
CA THR A 141 -1.90 8.50 -14.31
C THR A 141 -2.01 6.97 -14.30
N GLY A 142 -3.15 6.45 -13.85
CA GLY A 142 -3.36 5.02 -13.61
C GLY A 142 -2.77 4.52 -12.28
N ILE A 143 -2.18 5.39 -11.46
CA ILE A 143 -1.76 5.05 -10.10
C ILE A 143 -2.98 5.12 -9.18
N ARG A 144 -3.48 3.95 -8.77
CA ARG A 144 -4.66 3.86 -7.91
C ARG A 144 -4.35 4.16 -6.45
N LYS A 145 -3.19 3.71 -5.95
CA LYS A 145 -2.83 3.82 -4.53
C LYS A 145 -1.35 4.14 -4.37
N MET A 146 -1.04 5.01 -3.43
CA MET A 146 0.31 5.25 -2.93
C MET A 146 0.33 4.99 -1.43
N VAL A 147 1.36 4.28 -0.96
CA VAL A 147 1.55 3.96 0.45
C VAL A 147 2.97 4.28 0.84
N ASP A 148 3.11 5.07 1.90
CA ASP A 148 4.41 5.55 2.37
C ASP A 148 4.84 4.80 3.61
N TYR A 149 6.13 4.49 3.70
CA TYR A 149 6.77 3.81 4.82
C TYR A 149 8.03 4.57 5.23
N ARG A 150 8.33 4.57 6.53
CA ARG A 150 9.65 5.01 7.01
C ARG A 150 10.59 3.80 6.99
N LEU A 151 11.66 3.89 6.22
CA LEU A 151 12.68 2.86 6.02
C LEU A 151 14.07 3.39 6.36
#